data_AF-A0A936E7U4-F1
#
_entry.id   AF-A0A936E7U4-F1
#
_cell.length_a   1.000
_cell.length_b   1.000
_cell.length_c   1.000
_cell.angle_alpha   90.00
_cell.angle_beta   90.00
_cell.angle_gamma   90.00
#
_symmetry.space_group_name_H-M   'P 1'
#
loop_
_entity.id
_entity.type
_entity.pdbx_description
1 polymer ?
#
loop_
_entity_poly.entity_id
_entity_poly.type
_entity_poly.pdbx_seq_one_letter_code
_entity_poly.pdbx_strand_id
1 'polypeptide(L)'
;MISHQTIYLRSHQQELAEKSIEQQYQGQSQLWESYGEGGRQKSIRDTIYHLTYLAEAIEADDPLLFGEYLAWVKVLFANLNFPDHVLPTTLACIRQVLAEELPTAEKEVALKMLDAGSQTMDKTSLTLPSFIEGDGRWTFWHANFWKPCCRATGAPLGR
;
A
#
# COMPACT_ATOMS: atom_id res chain seq x y z
N MET A 1 -0.72 -14.75 19.99
CA MET A 1 -1.94 -15.59 20.07
C MET A 1 -2.61 -15.40 18.71
N ILE A 2 -2.60 -16.40 17.83
CA ILE A 2 -3.19 -16.23 16.50
C ILE A 2 -4.69 -16.02 16.72
N SER A 3 -5.22 -14.86 16.33
CA SER A 3 -6.66 -14.63 16.39
C SER A 3 -7.33 -15.66 15.47
N HIS A 4 -8.32 -16.39 15.97
CA HIS A 4 -9.06 -17.36 15.16
C HIS A 4 -9.93 -16.69 14.07
N GLN A 5 -9.93 -15.35 14.00
CA GLN A 5 -10.78 -14.55 13.12
C GLN A 5 -10.23 -14.37 11.70
N THR A 6 -9.00 -14.81 11.42
CA THR A 6 -8.30 -14.60 10.13
C THR A 6 -7.70 -15.88 9.56
N ILE A 7 -7.96 -17.04 10.18
CA ILE A 7 -7.30 -18.29 9.80
C ILE A 7 -7.68 -18.69 8.37
N TYR A 8 -8.96 -18.63 8.03
CA TYR A 8 -9.42 -18.93 6.68
C TYR A 8 -8.86 -17.91 5.69
N LEU A 9 -9.02 -16.61 5.99
CA LEU A 9 -8.51 -15.52 5.16
C LEU A 9 -7.02 -15.71 4.81
N ARG A 10 -6.18 -16.02 5.80
CA ARG A 10 -4.73 -16.21 5.62
C ARG A 10 -4.38 -17.49 4.87
N SER A 11 -5.10 -18.58 5.13
CA SER A 11 -4.81 -19.87 4.48
C SER A 11 -5.27 -19.95 3.02
N HIS A 12 -6.18 -19.07 2.60
CA HIS A 12 -6.77 -19.09 1.24
C HIS A 12 -6.45 -17.82 0.43
N GLN A 13 -5.46 -17.02 0.82
CA GLN A 13 -5.15 -15.74 0.15
C GLN A 13 -4.94 -15.89 -1.37
N GLN A 14 -4.26 -16.95 -1.80
CA GLN A 14 -4.02 -17.23 -3.22
C GLN A 14 -5.33 -17.41 -3.98
N GLU A 15 -6.21 -18.28 -3.49
CA GLU A 15 -7.50 -18.58 -4.12
C GLU A 15 -8.43 -17.36 -4.13
N LEU A 16 -8.50 -16.64 -3.00
CA LEU A 16 -9.31 -15.44 -2.87
C LEU A 16 -8.82 -14.34 -3.83
N ALA A 17 -7.50 -14.19 -3.98
CA ALA A 17 -6.91 -13.23 -4.91
C ALA A 17 -7.19 -13.59 -6.37
N GLU A 18 -7.04 -14.86 -6.75
CA GLU A 18 -7.34 -15.36 -8.09
C GLU A 18 -8.81 -15.12 -8.45
N LYS A 19 -9.74 -15.47 -7.56
CA LYS A 19 -11.19 -15.23 -7.75
C LYS A 19 -11.49 -13.74 -7.90
N SER A 20 -10.87 -12.89 -7.07
CA SER A 20 -11.10 -11.44 -7.11
C SER A 20 -10.61 -10.82 -8.43
N ILE A 21 -9.43 -11.22 -8.89
CA ILE A 21 -8.87 -10.75 -10.16
C ILE A 21 -9.64 -11.30 -11.36
N GLU A 22 -10.10 -12.54 -11.29
CA GLU A 22 -10.97 -13.09 -12.33
C GLU A 22 -12.25 -12.26 -12.48
N GLN A 23 -12.93 -11.94 -11.37
CA GLN A 23 -14.10 -11.07 -11.39
C GLN A 23 -13.79 -9.68 -11.98
N GLN A 24 -12.66 -9.08 -11.59
CA GLN A 24 -12.26 -7.77 -12.11
C GLN A 24 -11.98 -7.79 -13.62
N TYR A 25 -11.26 -8.80 -14.10
CA TYR A 25 -10.89 -8.92 -15.52
C TYR A 25 -12.10 -9.21 -16.40
N GLN A 26 -13.07 -9.99 -15.91
CA GLN A 26 -14.35 -10.21 -16.61
C GLN A 26 -15.17 -8.92 -16.72
N GLY A 27 -15.18 -8.09 -15.67
CA GLY A 27 -15.92 -6.82 -15.65
C GLY A 27 -15.25 -5.66 -16.40
N GLN A 28 -13.94 -5.74 -16.66
CA GLN A 28 -13.13 -4.64 -17.24
C GLN A 28 -12.17 -5.13 -18.33
N SER A 29 -12.60 -6.08 -19.16
CA SER A 29 -11.73 -6.73 -20.16
C SER A 29 -10.94 -5.74 -21.02
N GLN A 30 -11.57 -4.65 -21.47
CA GLN A 30 -10.94 -3.61 -22.28
C GLN A 30 -9.76 -2.90 -21.59
N LEU A 31 -9.79 -2.76 -20.26
CA LEU A 31 -8.71 -2.13 -19.49
C LEU A 31 -7.53 -3.10 -19.31
N TRP A 32 -7.82 -4.38 -19.08
CA TRP A 32 -6.82 -5.36 -18.65
C TRP A 32 -6.18 -6.14 -19.79
N GLU A 33 -6.80 -6.21 -20.95
CA GLU A 33 -6.31 -6.95 -22.13
C GLU A 33 -4.88 -6.51 -22.52
N SER A 34 -4.58 -5.21 -22.48
CA SER A 34 -3.25 -4.68 -22.83
C SER A 34 -2.12 -5.12 -21.89
N TYR A 35 -2.45 -5.56 -20.68
CA TYR A 35 -1.46 -6.00 -19.68
C TYR A 35 -1.14 -7.50 -19.77
N GLY A 36 -2.01 -8.27 -20.44
CA GLY A 36 -1.85 -9.71 -20.65
C GLY A 36 -1.65 -10.51 -19.36
N GLU A 37 -1.13 -11.73 -19.52
CA GLU A 37 -0.93 -12.66 -18.40
C GLU A 37 0.07 -12.14 -17.36
N GLY A 38 1.13 -11.45 -17.81
CA GLY A 38 2.10 -10.85 -16.90
C GLY A 38 1.50 -9.76 -16.01
N GLY A 39 0.52 -9.01 -16.53
CA GLY A 39 -0.29 -8.09 -15.74
C GLY A 39 -1.17 -8.81 -14.73
N ARG A 40 -1.88 -9.85 -15.18
CA ARG A 40 -2.78 -10.66 -14.33
C ARG A 40 -2.04 -11.23 -13.12
N GLN A 41 -0.85 -11.79 -13.32
CA GLN A 41 -0.02 -12.33 -12.24
C GLN A 41 0.41 -11.25 -11.23
N LYS A 42 0.71 -10.03 -11.70
CA LYS A 42 1.00 -8.90 -10.81
C LYS A 42 -0.24 -8.48 -10.02
N SER A 43 -1.40 -8.40 -10.67
CA SER A 43 -2.66 -8.05 -10.01
C SER A 43 -3.05 -9.09 -8.93
N ILE A 44 -2.80 -10.38 -9.17
CA ILE A 44 -3.00 -11.44 -8.16
C ILE A 44 -2.08 -11.21 -6.96
N ARG A 45 -0.79 -10.99 -7.21
CA ARG A 45 0.18 -10.70 -6.14
C ARG A 45 -0.20 -9.44 -5.35
N ASP A 46 -0.62 -8.38 -6.03
CA ASP A 46 -1.01 -7.13 -5.38
C ASP A 46 -2.28 -7.33 -4.53
N THR A 47 -3.22 -8.15 -5.02
CA THR A 47 -4.41 -8.55 -4.25
C THR A 47 -4.05 -9.36 -3.00
N ILE A 48 -3.03 -10.22 -3.05
CA ILE A 48 -2.52 -10.94 -1.86
C ILE A 48 -1.99 -9.95 -0.83
N TYR A 49 -1.32 -8.87 -1.25
CA TYR A 49 -0.92 -7.81 -0.31
C TYR A 49 -2.15 -7.14 0.33
N HIS A 50 -3.19 -6.83 -0.44
CA HIS A 50 -4.43 -6.26 0.11
C HIS A 50 -5.05 -7.17 1.18
N LEU A 51 -5.17 -8.47 0.89
CA LEU A 51 -5.68 -9.47 1.84
C LEU A 51 -4.79 -9.64 3.06
N THR A 52 -3.47 -9.50 2.90
CA THR A 52 -2.52 -9.57 4.01
C THR A 52 -2.72 -8.39 4.97
N TYR A 53 -2.72 -7.15 4.46
CA TYR A 53 -2.94 -5.98 5.30
C TYR A 53 -4.33 -5.95 5.94
N LEU A 54 -5.35 -6.50 5.26
CA LEU A 54 -6.67 -6.70 5.86
C LEU A 54 -6.59 -7.64 7.07
N ALA A 55 -5.90 -8.78 6.94
CA ALA A 55 -5.72 -9.73 8.04
C ALA A 55 -4.92 -9.13 9.21
N GLU A 56 -3.85 -8.38 8.92
CA GLU A 56 -3.08 -7.68 9.96
C GLU A 56 -3.94 -6.68 10.74
N ALA A 57 -4.78 -5.91 10.03
CA ALA A 57 -5.67 -4.92 10.65
C ALA A 57 -6.74 -5.59 11.53
N ILE A 58 -7.28 -6.72 11.09
CA ILE A 58 -8.24 -7.51 11.89
C ILE A 58 -7.57 -8.03 13.17
N GLU A 59 -6.36 -8.56 13.07
CA GLU A 59 -5.64 -9.10 14.22
C GLU A 59 -5.21 -8.02 15.21
N ALA A 60 -4.91 -6.83 14.72
CA ALA A 60 -4.57 -5.67 15.54
C ALA A 60 -5.81 -4.93 16.09
N ASP A 61 -7.03 -5.29 15.65
CA ASP A 61 -8.27 -4.53 15.87
C ASP A 61 -8.11 -3.03 15.52
N ASP A 62 -7.38 -2.74 14.44
CA ASP A 62 -7.00 -1.39 14.02
C ASP A 62 -7.46 -1.07 12.59
N PRO A 63 -8.63 -0.45 12.40
CA PRO A 63 -9.12 -0.03 11.09
C PRO A 63 -8.29 1.10 10.45
N LEU A 64 -7.54 1.88 11.23
CA LEU A 64 -6.67 2.91 10.68
C LEU A 64 -5.49 2.26 9.95
N LEU A 65 -4.98 1.13 10.44
CA LEU A 65 -3.90 0.40 9.77
C LEU A 65 -4.27 0.07 8.31
N PHE A 66 -5.47 -0.45 8.09
CA PHE A 66 -5.94 -0.78 6.74
C PHE A 66 -6.28 0.47 5.92
N GLY A 67 -6.86 1.50 6.54
CA GLY A 67 -7.16 2.77 5.88
C GLY A 67 -5.91 3.50 5.38
N GLU A 68 -4.86 3.60 6.19
CA GLU A 68 -3.57 4.20 5.81
C GLU A 68 -2.86 3.38 4.72
N TYR A 69 -2.96 2.05 4.79
CA TYR A 69 -2.49 1.18 3.72
C TYR A 69 -3.20 1.50 2.40
N LEU A 70 -4.54 1.57 2.38
CA LEU A 70 -5.30 1.88 1.17
C LEU A 70 -5.03 3.31 0.65
N ALA A 71 -4.83 4.27 1.55
CA ALA A 71 -4.40 5.62 1.20
C ALA A 71 -3.06 5.61 0.45
N TRP A 72 -2.09 4.83 0.93
CA TRP A 72 -0.82 4.63 0.24
C TRP A 72 -0.99 3.93 -1.12
N VAL A 73 -1.80 2.86 -1.21
CA VAL A 73 -2.07 2.17 -2.48
C VAL A 73 -2.71 3.10 -3.50
N LYS A 74 -3.65 3.95 -3.09
CA LYS A 74 -4.30 4.95 -3.94
C LYS A 74 -3.27 5.90 -4.57
N VAL A 75 -2.32 6.40 -3.77
CA VAL A 75 -1.22 7.24 -4.26
C VAL A 75 -0.29 6.44 -5.19
N LEU A 76 0.04 5.20 -4.85
CA LEU A 76 0.86 4.32 -5.70
C LEU A 76 0.22 4.12 -7.08
N PHE A 77 -1.07 3.77 -7.14
CA PHE A 77 -1.79 3.51 -8.38
C PHE A 77 -1.89 4.76 -9.25
N ALA A 78 -2.12 5.93 -8.64
CA ALA A 78 -2.10 7.21 -9.34
C ALA A 78 -0.73 7.48 -9.99
N ASN A 79 0.38 7.20 -9.29
CA ASN A 79 1.74 7.37 -9.83
C ASN A 79 2.09 6.35 -10.92
N LEU A 80 1.41 5.20 -10.95
CA LEU A 80 1.49 4.21 -12.03
C LEU A 80 0.57 4.53 -13.21
N ASN A 81 -0.15 5.66 -13.18
CA ASN A 81 -1.13 6.09 -14.18
C ASN A 81 -2.32 5.12 -14.36
N PHE A 82 -2.68 4.38 -13.31
CA PHE A 82 -3.94 3.66 -13.31
C PHE A 82 -5.12 4.64 -13.18
N PRO A 83 -6.25 4.37 -13.85
CA PRO A 83 -7.49 5.09 -13.60
C PRO A 83 -7.89 5.05 -12.12
N ASP A 84 -8.50 6.14 -11.64
CA ASP A 84 -8.93 6.31 -10.25
C ASP A 84 -9.90 5.21 -9.76
N HIS A 85 -10.71 4.66 -10.66
CA HIS A 85 -11.66 3.59 -10.36
C HIS A 85 -11.03 2.19 -10.21
N VAL A 86 -9.75 2.00 -10.56
CA VAL A 86 -9.09 0.69 -10.51
C VAL A 86 -9.09 0.13 -9.09
N LEU A 87 -8.56 0.88 -8.13
CA LEU A 87 -8.48 0.43 -6.74
C LEU A 87 -9.88 0.22 -6.11
N PRO A 88 -10.85 1.16 -6.24
CA PRO A 88 -12.22 0.91 -5.80
C PRO A 88 -12.85 -0.33 -6.42
N THR A 89 -12.60 -0.61 -7.70
CA THR A 89 -13.12 -1.84 -8.34
C THR A 89 -12.46 -3.09 -7.77
N THR A 90 -11.14 -3.09 -7.61
CA THR A 90 -10.42 -4.21 -6.99
C THR A 90 -10.95 -4.50 -5.59
N LEU A 91 -11.16 -3.48 -4.76
CA LEU A 91 -11.74 -3.62 -3.42
C LEU A 91 -13.18 -4.15 -3.45
N ALA A 92 -13.98 -3.74 -4.42
CA ALA A 92 -15.34 -4.27 -4.59
C ALA A 92 -15.35 -5.75 -4.98
N CYS A 93 -14.46 -6.17 -5.89
CA CYS A 93 -14.28 -7.59 -6.24
C CYS A 93 -13.81 -8.42 -5.03
N ILE A 94 -12.81 -7.92 -4.29
CA ILE A 94 -12.37 -8.55 -3.03
C ILE A 94 -13.56 -8.68 -2.07
N ARG A 95 -14.32 -7.60 -1.86
CA ARG A 95 -15.49 -7.60 -0.97
C ARG A 95 -16.49 -8.69 -1.34
N GLN A 96 -16.79 -8.82 -2.63
CA GLN A 96 -17.74 -9.82 -3.13
C GLN A 96 -17.23 -11.24 -2.86
N VAL A 97 -15.98 -11.54 -3.23
CA VAL A 97 -15.37 -12.86 -3.00
C VAL A 97 -15.33 -13.19 -1.51
N LEU A 98 -14.94 -12.24 -0.66
CA LEU A 98 -14.94 -12.45 0.79
C LEU A 98 -16.35 -12.71 1.34
N ALA A 99 -17.40 -12.08 0.80
CA ALA A 99 -18.76 -12.32 1.24
C ALA A 99 -19.28 -13.73 0.86
N GLU A 100 -18.82 -14.24 -0.28
CA GLU A 100 -19.19 -15.54 -0.83
C GLU A 100 -18.42 -16.69 -0.16
N GLU A 101 -17.12 -16.51 0.08
CA GLU A 101 -16.20 -17.60 0.45
C GLU A 101 -15.90 -17.67 1.96
N LEU A 102 -15.90 -16.53 2.68
CA LEU A 102 -15.53 -16.56 4.09
C LEU A 102 -16.61 -17.25 4.95
N PRO A 103 -16.19 -18.07 5.93
CA PRO A 103 -17.06 -18.52 7.01
C PRO A 103 -17.70 -17.32 7.73
N THR A 104 -18.95 -17.47 8.18
CA THR A 104 -19.73 -16.39 8.79
C THR A 104 -18.98 -15.62 9.88
N ALA A 105 -18.20 -16.32 10.72
CA ALA A 105 -17.45 -15.71 11.82
C ALA A 105 -16.34 -14.76 11.35
N GLU A 106 -15.59 -15.10 10.29
CA GLU A 106 -14.52 -14.23 9.75
C GLU A 106 -15.10 -13.15 8.82
N LYS A 107 -16.16 -13.51 8.08
CA LYS A 107 -16.81 -12.66 7.08
C LYS A 107 -17.25 -11.31 7.63
N GLU A 108 -18.00 -11.29 8.72
CA GLU A 108 -18.54 -10.03 9.26
C GLU A 108 -17.42 -9.06 9.66
N VAL A 109 -16.36 -9.57 10.28
CA VAL A 109 -15.22 -8.79 10.72
C VAL A 109 -14.42 -8.27 9.52
N ALA A 110 -14.15 -9.13 8.54
CA ALA A 110 -13.40 -8.76 7.34
C ALA A 110 -14.14 -7.71 6.50
N LEU A 111 -15.44 -7.88 6.28
CA LEU A 111 -16.24 -6.92 5.52
C LEU A 111 -16.34 -5.58 6.24
N LYS A 112 -16.51 -5.57 7.56
CA LYS A 112 -16.52 -4.34 8.36
C LYS A 112 -15.19 -3.60 8.26
N MET A 113 -14.07 -4.32 8.35
CA MET A 113 -12.72 -3.75 8.24
C MET A 113 -12.46 -3.16 6.84
N LEU A 114 -12.86 -3.91 5.80
CA LEU A 114 -12.74 -3.48 4.40
C LEU A 114 -13.58 -2.21 4.12
N ASP A 115 -14.83 -2.18 4.61
CA ASP A 115 -15.74 -1.04 4.44
C ASP A 115 -15.19 0.20 5.19
N ALA A 116 -14.63 0.03 6.40
CA ALA A 116 -14.01 1.12 7.17
C ALA A 116 -12.75 1.67 6.50
N GLY A 117 -11.87 0.81 5.98
CA GLY A 117 -10.68 1.22 5.25
C GLY A 117 -11.02 1.96 3.95
N SER A 118 -12.02 1.47 3.21
CA SER A 118 -12.47 2.12 1.96
C SER A 118 -13.01 3.53 2.21
N GLN A 119 -13.81 3.71 3.27
CA GLN A 119 -14.28 5.04 3.66
C GLN A 119 -13.15 6.00 4.06
N THR A 120 -12.05 5.48 4.60
CA THR A 120 -10.86 6.28 4.94
C THR A 120 -10.14 6.70 3.67
N MET A 121 -9.90 5.76 2.75
CA MET A 121 -9.29 6.01 1.43
C MET A 121 -10.04 7.07 0.60
N ASP A 122 -11.36 7.06 0.65
CA ASP A 122 -12.19 8.05 -0.06
C ASP A 122 -11.99 9.48 0.46
N LYS A 123 -11.72 9.61 1.77
CA LYS A 123 -11.45 10.91 2.42
C LYS A 123 -10.01 11.38 2.23
N THR A 124 -9.08 10.48 1.90
CA THR A 124 -7.66 10.82 1.73
C THR A 124 -7.43 11.59 0.43
N SER A 125 -6.84 12.79 0.56
CA SER A 125 -6.34 13.57 -0.57
C SER A 125 -5.10 12.92 -1.20
N LEU A 126 -4.95 13.05 -2.52
CA LEU A 126 -3.75 12.62 -3.24
C LEU A 126 -2.53 13.51 -2.96
N THR A 127 -2.73 14.67 -2.35
CA THR A 127 -1.66 15.61 -2.02
C THR A 127 -1.18 15.39 -0.59
N LEU A 128 0.03 14.83 -0.43
CA LEU A 128 0.72 14.88 0.85
C LEU A 128 1.41 16.25 0.97
N PRO A 129 1.16 17.03 2.04
CA PRO A 129 1.96 18.21 2.32
C PRO A 129 3.41 17.75 2.58
N SER A 130 4.34 18.22 1.75
CA SER A 130 5.77 18.04 2.02
C SER A 130 6.12 18.84 3.27
N PHE A 131 6.50 18.15 4.34
CA PHE A 131 7.04 18.79 5.55
C PHE A 131 8.51 19.23 5.40
N ILE A 132 9.12 18.90 4.25
CA ILE A 132 10.41 19.46 3.84
C ILE A 132 10.10 20.81 3.17
N GLU A 133 10.00 21.86 3.99
CA GLU A 133 10.10 23.23 3.52
C GLU A 133 11.57 23.53 3.27
N GLY A 134 11.96 23.62 2.00
CA GLY A 134 13.34 23.88 1.61
C GLY A 134 13.50 25.24 0.94
N ASP A 135 13.81 26.29 1.71
CA ASP A 135 14.80 27.28 1.24
C ASP A 135 16.23 26.76 1.44
N GLY A 136 16.36 25.51 1.91
CA GLY A 136 17.57 24.77 2.24
C GLY A 136 18.78 25.35 1.53
N ARG A 137 19.37 26.37 2.15
CA ARG A 137 20.61 26.98 1.70
C ARG A 137 21.64 25.90 1.90
N TRP A 138 21.90 25.16 0.83
CA TRP A 138 23.05 24.30 0.70
C TRP A 138 24.28 25.21 0.78
N THR A 139 24.73 25.53 2.00
CA THR A 139 26.12 25.93 2.17
C THR A 139 26.91 24.69 1.81
N PHE A 140 27.55 24.74 0.64
CA PHE A 140 28.54 23.78 0.16
C PHE A 140 29.36 23.26 1.34
N TRP A 141 29.08 22.03 1.76
CA TRP A 141 30.03 21.30 2.56
C TRP A 141 31.26 21.12 1.67
N HIS A 142 32.34 21.78 2.07
CA HIS A 142 33.62 21.76 1.39
C HIS A 142 33.97 20.35 0.91
N ALA A 143 34.40 20.26 -0.35
CA ALA A 143 35.21 19.16 -0.83
C ALA A 143 36.35 18.91 0.16
N ASN A 144 36.41 17.71 0.73
CA ASN A 144 37.58 17.02 1.30
C ASN A 144 37.20 16.13 2.48
N PHE A 145 36.48 15.04 2.19
CA PHE A 145 36.35 13.92 3.13
C PHE A 145 36.86 12.61 2.49
N TRP A 146 38.07 12.68 1.93
CA TRP A 146 38.97 11.52 1.90
C TRP A 146 40.40 11.94 2.31
N LYS A 147 40.70 11.57 3.55
CA LYS A 147 41.99 11.48 4.27
C LYS A 147 42.62 12.69 4.99
N PRO A 148 43.28 12.41 6.14
CA PRO A 148 43.83 13.39 7.09
C PRO A 148 45.37 13.49 7.03
N CYS A 149 45.92 14.65 7.42
CA CYS A 149 47.31 14.75 7.84
C CYS A 149 47.45 15.80 8.95
N CYS A 150 47.48 15.35 10.20
CA CYS A 150 47.86 16.18 11.33
C CYS A 150 49.36 16.51 11.24
N ARG A 151 49.73 17.79 11.31
CA ARG A 151 50.55 18.28 12.45
C ARG A 151 50.50 19.79 12.60
N ALA A 152 50.39 20.19 13.87
CA ALA A 152 50.30 21.53 14.41
C ALA A 152 51.60 22.33 14.29
N THR A 153 51.50 23.66 14.24
CA THR A 153 51.78 24.60 15.36
C THR A 153 52.10 26.01 14.84
N GLY A 154 51.61 27.04 15.55
CA GLY A 154 52.27 28.34 15.67
C GLY A 154 51.67 29.51 14.89
N ALA A 155 50.90 30.35 15.59
CA ALA A 155 50.71 31.78 15.24
C ALA A 155 52.01 32.58 15.56
N PRO A 156 52.12 33.93 15.42
CA PRO A 156 51.20 34.95 14.87
C PRO A 156 51.92 36.06 14.02
N LEU A 157 51.17 37.15 13.71
CA LEU A 157 51.59 38.57 13.58
C LEU A 157 51.61 39.23 12.18
N GLY A 158 50.61 40.12 11.98
CA GLY A 158 50.73 41.54 11.63
C GLY A 158 51.62 41.98 10.47
N ARG A 159 51.05 42.71 9.50
CA ARG A 159 50.85 44.17 9.56
C ARG A 159 49.91 44.61 8.43
#